data_AF-C4LHA2-F1
#
_entry.id   AF-C4LHA2-F1
#
_cell.length_a   1.000
_cell.length_b   1.000
_cell.length_c   1.000
_cell.angle_alpha   90.00
_cell.angle_beta   90.00
_cell.angle_gamma   90.00
#
_symmetry.space_group_name_H-M   'P 1'
#
loop_
_entity.id
_entity.type
_entity.pdbx_description
1 polymer ?
#
loop_
_entity_poly.entity_id
_entity_poly.type
_entity_poly.pdbx_seq_one_letter_code
_entity_poly.pdbx_strand_id
1 'polypeptide(L)'
;MSTFQFTVDEAFNRQHNEFVRDSRRLQVSAGVLGGILVVAAVLIFIFAGHDGAFVLFAIVLGLFGLFSLVMVQVIPRMVGSGQSLYDRYELAPAMVARVNPHDVEIMALVNTSVNADDEPRWALSARTVARIPGTVREVGERIPSVAVTATRSVQHKDRWDEINPMPIGWATKNQNVVRDAEAAIAPQQWKMLADNLDRIDDVMGAKRNLLPL
;
A
#
# COMPACT_ATOMS: atom_id res chain seq x y z
N MET A 1 -3.84 -23.11 2.85
CA MET A 1 -3.01 -21.89 2.74
C MET A 1 -2.79 -21.35 4.15
N SER A 2 -1.58 -20.87 4.48
CA SER A 2 -1.23 -20.43 5.84
C SER A 2 -1.22 -18.91 5.93
N THR A 3 -2.33 -18.33 6.39
CA THR A 3 -2.31 -16.95 6.90
C THR A 3 -1.41 -16.94 8.13
N PHE A 4 -0.26 -16.27 8.04
CA PHE A 4 0.65 -16.17 9.17
C PHE A 4 0.15 -15.10 10.12
N GLN A 5 -0.32 -15.54 11.28
CA GLN A 5 -0.88 -14.67 12.30
C GLN A 5 0.19 -14.28 13.30
N PHE A 6 0.27 -12.98 13.58
CA PHE A 6 1.10 -12.43 14.63
C PHE A 6 0.46 -11.17 15.19
N THR A 7 0.83 -10.80 16.40
CA THR A 7 0.35 -9.55 17.02
C THR A 7 1.16 -8.37 16.51
N VAL A 8 0.47 -7.42 15.89
CA VAL A 8 1.06 -6.16 15.41
C VAL A 8 1.29 -5.21 16.58
N ASP A 9 2.50 -4.65 16.68
CA ASP A 9 2.77 -3.50 17.55
C ASP A 9 2.24 -2.24 16.85
N GLU A 10 1.03 -1.80 17.23
CA GLU A 10 0.36 -0.68 16.56
C GLU A 10 1.15 0.63 16.61
N ALA A 11 1.85 0.89 17.74
CA ALA A 11 2.63 2.11 17.90
C ALA A 11 3.83 2.10 16.96
N PHE A 12 4.51 0.95 16.87
CA PHE A 12 5.62 0.76 15.96
C PHE A 12 5.19 0.78 14.49
N ASN A 13 4.07 0.11 14.18
CA ASN A 13 3.47 0.08 12.86
C ASN A 13 3.14 1.47 12.37
N ARG A 14 2.48 2.30 13.18
CA ARG A 14 2.14 3.68 12.80
C ARG A 14 3.37 4.54 12.50
N GLN A 15 4.52 4.23 13.11
CA GLN A 15 5.76 4.97 12.92
C GLN A 15 6.53 4.53 11.66
N HIS A 16 6.54 3.23 11.35
CA HIS A 16 7.42 2.67 10.32
C HIS A 16 6.69 2.18 9.06
N ASN A 17 5.39 1.93 9.15
CA ASN A 17 4.61 1.45 8.03
C ASN A 17 4.34 2.57 7.03
N GLU A 18 5.10 2.57 5.95
CA GLU A 18 4.99 3.57 4.90
C GLU A 18 3.63 3.52 4.20
N PHE A 19 3.02 2.33 4.08
CA PHE A 19 1.67 2.17 3.51
C PHE A 19 0.59 2.92 4.32
N VAL A 20 0.66 2.83 5.65
CA VAL A 20 -0.25 3.56 6.54
C VAL A 20 0.06 5.07 6.52
N ARG A 21 1.34 5.44 6.44
CA ARG A 21 1.76 6.85 6.36
C ARG A 21 1.26 7.52 5.08
N ASP A 22 1.36 6.85 3.94
CA ASP A 22 0.92 7.39 2.65
C ASP A 22 -0.61 7.59 2.63
N SER A 23 -1.35 6.62 3.18
CA SER A 23 -2.80 6.74 3.38
C SER A 23 -3.17 7.92 4.28
N ARG A 24 -2.42 8.14 5.37
CA ARG A 24 -2.61 9.29 6.28
C ARG A 24 -2.29 10.62 5.59
N ARG A 25 -1.26 10.68 4.74
CA ARG A 25 -0.92 11.89 3.98
C ARG A 25 -2.03 12.26 3.00
N LEU A 26 -2.64 11.27 2.32
CA LEU A 26 -3.81 11.48 1.48
C LEU A 26 -4.99 12.04 2.30
N GLN A 27 -5.25 11.45 3.47
CA GLN A 27 -6.30 11.90 4.40
C GLN A 27 -6.10 13.35 4.85
N VAL A 28 -4.87 13.73 5.24
CA VAL A 28 -4.54 15.11 5.63
C VAL A 28 -4.74 16.07 4.45
N SER A 29 -4.30 15.67 3.25
CA SER A 29 -4.46 16.49 2.04
C SER A 29 -5.94 16.72 1.70
N ALA A 30 -6.78 15.68 1.82
CA ALA A 30 -8.23 15.80 1.67
C ALA A 30 -8.82 16.75 2.72
N GLY A 31 -8.40 16.67 3.98
CA GLY A 31 -8.85 17.57 5.04
C GLY A 31 -8.50 19.04 4.78
N VAL A 32 -7.25 19.31 4.38
CA VAL A 32 -6.78 20.67 4.05
C VAL A 32 -7.55 21.22 2.85
N LEU A 33 -7.66 20.45 1.77
CA LEU A 33 -8.38 20.86 0.57
C LEU A 33 -9.86 21.12 0.87
N GLY A 34 -10.51 20.20 1.60
CA GLY A 34 -11.91 20.34 2.02
C GLY A 34 -12.14 21.61 2.83
N GLY A 35 -11.25 21.90 3.79
CA GLY A 35 -11.29 23.13 4.58
C GLY A 35 -11.16 24.40 3.72
N ILE A 36 -10.19 24.43 2.81
CA ILE A 36 -9.98 25.57 1.89
C ILE A 36 -11.23 25.80 1.03
N LEU A 37 -11.83 24.74 0.48
CA LEU A 37 -13.01 24.84 -0.37
C LEU A 37 -14.24 25.37 0.38
N VAL A 38 -14.45 24.91 1.62
CA VAL A 38 -15.55 25.42 2.46
C VAL A 38 -15.34 26.90 2.81
N VAL A 39 -14.11 27.29 3.18
CA VAL A 39 -13.79 28.70 3.45
C VAL A 39 -14.01 29.56 2.20
N ALA A 40 -13.54 29.10 1.04
CA ALA A 40 -13.75 29.80 -0.23
C ALA A 40 -15.24 29.94 -0.57
N ALA A 41 -16.05 28.89 -0.37
CA ALA A 41 -17.50 28.94 -0.59
C ALA A 41 -18.17 30.01 0.30
N VAL A 42 -17.79 30.08 1.58
CA VAL A 42 -18.30 31.09 2.52
C VAL A 42 -17.88 32.49 2.11
N LEU A 43 -16.62 32.69 1.71
CA LEU A 43 -16.13 34.00 1.26
C LEU A 43 -16.85 34.46 -0.01
N ILE A 44 -17.07 33.57 -0.97
CA ILE A 44 -17.83 33.90 -2.19
C ILE A 44 -19.25 34.31 -1.82
N PHE A 45 -19.91 33.56 -0.94
CA PHE A 45 -21.26 33.87 -0.49
C PHE A 45 -21.37 35.24 0.21
N ILE A 46 -20.35 35.63 0.98
CA ILE A 46 -20.34 36.92 1.70
C ILE A 46 -19.95 38.10 0.79
N PHE A 47 -18.96 37.92 -0.08
CA PHE A 47 -18.30 39.04 -0.77
C PHE A 47 -18.64 39.17 -2.26
N ALA A 48 -19.06 38.10 -2.95
CA ALA A 48 -19.25 38.12 -4.41
C ALA A 48 -20.67 38.56 -4.86
N GLY A 49 -21.51 38.99 -3.93
CA GLY A 49 -22.91 39.32 -4.20
C GLY A 49 -23.81 38.08 -4.34
N HIS A 50 -25.12 38.31 -4.43
CA HIS A 50 -26.14 37.24 -4.45
C HIS A 50 -26.65 36.92 -5.85
N ASP A 51 -25.83 37.15 -6.89
CA ASP A 51 -26.18 36.71 -8.23
C ASP A 51 -26.28 35.19 -8.28
N GLY A 52 -27.26 34.67 -9.02
CA GLY A 52 -27.55 33.24 -9.07
C GLY A 52 -26.34 32.37 -9.45
N ALA A 53 -25.43 32.91 -10.27
CA ALA A 53 -24.19 32.22 -10.66
C ALA A 53 -23.20 32.07 -9.49
N PHE A 54 -22.97 33.13 -8.71
CA PHE A 54 -22.05 33.08 -7.55
C PHE A 54 -22.61 32.21 -6.43
N VAL A 55 -23.93 32.28 -6.20
CA VAL A 55 -24.61 31.41 -5.23
C VAL A 55 -24.48 29.95 -5.63
N LEU A 56 -24.75 29.61 -6.91
CA LEU A 56 -24.61 28.23 -7.40
C LEU A 56 -23.17 27.74 -7.27
N PHE A 57 -22.19 28.57 -7.63
CA PHE A 57 -20.77 28.21 -7.53
C PHE A 57 -20.35 27.98 -6.08
N ALA A 58 -20.77 28.84 -5.15
CA ALA A 58 -20.52 28.65 -3.72
C ALA A 58 -21.14 27.35 -3.18
N ILE A 59 -22.36 26.99 -3.61
CA ILE A 59 -23.01 25.73 -3.21
C ILE A 59 -22.20 24.53 -3.71
N VAL A 60 -21.82 24.50 -4.99
CA VAL A 60 -21.05 23.37 -5.56
C VAL A 60 -19.71 23.22 -4.85
N LEU A 61 -19.01 24.33 -4.61
CA LEU A 61 -17.71 24.33 -3.93
C LEU A 61 -17.85 23.87 -2.46
N GLY A 62 -18.89 24.33 -1.77
CA GLY A 62 -19.21 23.92 -0.41
C GLY A 62 -19.55 22.43 -0.30
N LEU A 63 -20.35 21.90 -1.22
CA LEU A 63 -20.67 20.46 -1.28
C LEU A 63 -19.43 19.61 -1.54
N PHE A 64 -18.57 20.04 -2.49
CA PHE A 64 -17.34 19.33 -2.78
C PHE A 64 -16.35 19.37 -1.60
N GLY A 65 -16.23 20.53 -0.93
CA GLY A 65 -15.44 20.67 0.29
C GLY A 65 -15.95 19.79 1.43
N LEU A 66 -17.27 19.78 1.66
CA LEU A 66 -17.90 18.92 2.67
C LEU A 66 -17.69 17.44 2.37
N PHE A 67 -17.86 17.02 1.10
CA PHE A 67 -17.58 15.65 0.68
C PHE A 67 -16.12 15.26 0.98
N SER A 68 -15.16 16.14 0.68
CA SER A 68 -13.75 15.93 0.98
C SER A 68 -13.49 15.77 2.49
N LEU A 69 -14.15 16.58 3.32
CA LEU A 69 -14.07 16.47 4.79
C LEU A 69 -14.69 15.16 5.31
N VAL A 70 -15.79 14.69 4.72
CA VAL A 70 -16.35 13.37 5.05
C VAL A 70 -15.34 12.26 4.73
N MET A 71 -14.62 12.36 3.61
CA MET A 71 -13.58 11.38 3.25
C MET A 71 -12.46 11.28 4.30
N VAL A 72 -12.16 12.35 5.05
CA VAL A 72 -11.20 12.31 6.17
C VAL A 72 -11.59 11.24 7.19
N GLN A 73 -12.88 11.04 7.43
CA GLN A 73 -13.39 10.05 8.40
C GLN A 73 -13.62 8.67 7.76
N VAL A 74 -13.89 8.62 6.47
CA VAL A 74 -14.17 7.37 5.75
C VAL A 74 -12.88 6.61 5.40
N ILE A 75 -11.83 7.30 4.94
CA ILE A 75 -10.56 6.68 4.52
C ILE A 75 -9.96 5.76 5.60
N PRO A 76 -9.81 6.17 6.88
CA PRO A 76 -9.27 5.29 7.91
C PRO A 76 -10.10 4.03 8.14
N ARG A 77 -11.42 4.14 8.01
CA ARG A 77 -12.34 3.00 8.18
C ARG A 77 -12.24 2.00 7.03
N MET A 78 -11.95 2.48 5.82
CA MET A 78 -11.75 1.62 4.65
C MET A 78 -10.43 0.85 4.71
N VAL A 79 -9.35 1.48 5.20
CA VAL A 79 -8.02 0.86 5.32
C VAL A 79 -7.96 -0.16 6.47
N GLY A 80 -8.70 0.09 7.56
CA GLY A 80 -8.72 -0.80 8.73
C GLY A 80 -7.52 -0.59 9.66
N SER A 81 -7.41 -1.46 10.67
CA SER A 81 -6.26 -1.46 11.59
C SER A 81 -5.05 -2.14 10.93
N GLY A 82 -3.83 -1.82 11.40
CA GLY A 82 -2.62 -2.51 10.96
C GLY A 82 -2.76 -4.02 11.09
N GLN A 83 -3.28 -4.49 12.22
CA GLN A 83 -3.61 -5.91 12.47
C GLN A 83 -4.49 -6.49 11.36
N SER A 84 -5.59 -5.83 11.01
CA SER A 84 -6.51 -6.32 9.98
C SER A 84 -5.91 -6.44 8.58
N LEU A 85 -4.87 -5.64 8.27
CA LEU A 85 -4.14 -5.75 7.01
C LEU A 85 -3.26 -7.00 7.01
N TYR A 86 -2.45 -7.21 8.05
CA TYR A 86 -1.58 -8.39 8.12
C TYR A 86 -2.35 -9.70 8.25
N ASP A 87 -3.54 -9.69 8.88
CA ASP A 87 -4.38 -10.88 9.01
C ASP A 87 -5.14 -11.23 7.73
N ARG A 88 -5.40 -10.25 6.86
CA ARG A 88 -6.20 -10.45 5.64
C ARG A 88 -5.37 -10.94 4.47
N TYR A 89 -4.13 -10.48 4.37
CA TYR A 89 -3.29 -10.69 3.20
C TYR A 89 -2.32 -11.85 3.39
N GLU A 90 -2.06 -12.55 2.30
CA GLU A 90 -1.18 -13.71 2.31
C GLU A 90 0.29 -13.30 2.41
N LEU A 91 1.08 -14.19 3.01
CA LEU A 91 2.53 -14.08 2.98
C LEU A 91 3.06 -14.20 1.56
N ALA A 92 4.04 -13.36 1.25
CA ALA A 92 4.78 -13.35 0.01
C ALA A 92 6.27 -13.13 0.30
N PRO A 93 7.19 -13.83 -0.39
CA PRO A 93 8.60 -13.50 -0.31
C PRO A 93 8.83 -12.16 -1.00
N ALA A 94 9.61 -11.30 -0.36
CA ALA A 94 10.22 -10.14 -0.99
C ALA A 94 11.71 -10.12 -0.73
N MET A 95 12.49 -9.55 -1.64
CA MET A 95 13.93 -9.37 -1.50
C MET A 95 14.31 -7.95 -1.84
N VAL A 96 15.41 -7.46 -1.26
CA VAL A 96 16.05 -6.24 -1.74
C VAL A 96 16.59 -6.49 -3.15
N ALA A 97 16.04 -5.81 -4.15
CA ALA A 97 16.49 -5.91 -5.53
C ALA A 97 17.54 -4.84 -5.88
N ARG A 98 17.43 -3.66 -5.26
CA ARG A 98 18.39 -2.55 -5.44
C ARG A 98 18.57 -1.77 -4.16
N VAL A 99 19.79 -1.31 -3.91
CA VAL A 99 20.12 -0.43 -2.79
C VAL A 99 20.53 0.93 -3.35
N ASN A 100 19.79 1.97 -2.97
CA ASN A 100 20.10 3.35 -3.30
C ASN A 100 20.69 4.07 -2.06
N PRO A 101 21.20 5.32 -2.17
CA PRO A 101 21.75 6.03 -1.01
C PRO A 101 20.75 6.19 0.15
N HIS A 102 19.49 6.53 -0.16
CA HIS A 102 18.48 6.91 0.83
C HIS A 102 17.31 5.92 0.99
N ASP A 103 17.16 4.99 0.07
CA ASP A 103 16.09 4.00 0.03
C ASP A 103 16.59 2.65 -0.51
N VAL A 104 15.70 1.68 -0.58
CA VAL A 104 15.93 0.40 -1.26
C VAL A 104 14.71 0.09 -2.13
N GLU A 105 14.93 -0.57 -3.26
CA GLU A 105 13.85 -1.14 -4.06
C GLU A 105 13.72 -2.60 -3.68
N ILE A 106 12.53 -2.97 -3.23
CA ILE A 106 12.19 -4.34 -2.89
C ILE A 106 11.33 -4.92 -4.01
N MET A 107 11.54 -6.19 -4.30
CA MET A 107 10.72 -6.95 -5.23
C MET A 107 10.15 -8.16 -4.53
N ALA A 108 8.88 -8.45 -4.79
CA ALA A 108 8.14 -9.55 -4.21
C ALA A 108 7.56 -10.47 -5.28
N LEU A 109 7.52 -11.76 -4.98
CA LEU A 109 6.77 -12.72 -5.76
C LEU A 109 5.35 -12.80 -5.21
N VAL A 110 4.36 -12.51 -6.05
CA VAL A 110 2.96 -12.40 -5.64
C VAL A 110 2.05 -13.27 -6.50
N ASN A 111 1.00 -13.81 -5.89
CA ASN A 111 -0.07 -14.49 -6.62
C ASN A 111 -1.13 -13.47 -7.06
N THR A 112 -1.38 -13.38 -8.36
CA THR A 112 -2.38 -12.47 -8.93
C THR A 112 -3.78 -13.09 -8.98
N SER A 113 -3.94 -14.39 -8.75
CA SER A 113 -5.25 -15.06 -8.73
C SER A 113 -6.15 -14.48 -7.63
N VAL A 114 -7.42 -14.20 -7.96
CA VAL A 114 -8.38 -13.66 -6.99
C VAL A 114 -8.85 -14.73 -6.02
N ASN A 115 -9.10 -15.95 -6.51
CA ASN A 115 -9.36 -17.07 -5.62
C ASN A 115 -8.05 -17.73 -5.25
N ALA A 116 -7.89 -17.91 -3.94
CA ALA A 116 -6.70 -18.46 -3.33
C ALA A 116 -6.50 -19.95 -3.70
N ASP A 117 -7.60 -20.67 -3.98
CA ASP A 117 -7.62 -22.08 -4.36
C ASP A 117 -7.31 -22.33 -5.85
N ASP A 118 -7.29 -21.29 -6.68
CA ASP A 118 -6.95 -21.41 -8.09
C ASP A 118 -5.44 -21.65 -8.26
N GLU A 119 -5.03 -22.17 -9.42
CA GLU A 119 -3.60 -22.30 -9.75
C GLU A 119 -2.91 -20.93 -9.62
N PRO A 120 -1.80 -20.83 -8.86
CA PRO A 120 -1.12 -19.56 -8.63
C PRO A 120 -0.64 -18.92 -9.93
N ARG A 121 -1.06 -17.68 -10.17
CA ARG A 121 -0.59 -16.87 -11.29
C ARG A 121 0.47 -15.91 -10.79
N TRP A 122 1.71 -16.36 -10.89
CA TRP A 122 2.85 -15.62 -10.36
C TRP A 122 3.10 -14.33 -11.13
N ALA A 123 3.39 -13.28 -10.38
CA ALA A 123 3.89 -12.01 -10.88
C ALA A 123 4.96 -11.47 -9.94
N LEU A 124 5.79 -10.59 -10.46
CA LEU A 124 6.72 -9.78 -9.69
C LEU A 124 6.07 -8.44 -9.40
N SER A 125 6.13 -8.00 -8.15
CA SER A 125 5.73 -6.66 -7.73
C SER A 125 6.91 -5.94 -7.11
N ALA A 126 7.13 -4.68 -7.47
CA ALA A 126 8.21 -3.88 -6.92
C ALA A 126 7.73 -2.57 -6.29
N ARG A 127 8.43 -2.16 -5.23
CA ARG A 127 8.26 -0.83 -4.64
C ARG A 127 9.56 -0.31 -4.05
N THR A 128 9.69 1.01 -4.05
CA THR A 128 10.72 1.71 -3.28
C THR A 128 10.26 1.87 -1.83
N VAL A 129 11.17 1.64 -0.89
CA VAL A 129 10.94 1.79 0.55
C VAL A 129 12.14 2.51 1.17
N ALA A 130 11.88 3.49 2.04
CA ALA A 130 12.97 4.26 2.65
C ALA A 130 13.71 3.45 3.72
N ARG A 131 12.96 2.72 4.57
CA ARG A 131 13.56 1.90 5.63
C ARG A 131 12.67 0.74 6.04
N ILE A 132 13.27 -0.43 6.20
CA ILE A 132 12.65 -1.57 6.87
C ILE A 132 13.47 -1.87 8.13
N PRO A 133 12.89 -1.70 9.34
CA PRO A 133 13.58 -2.02 10.58
C PRO A 133 13.98 -3.50 10.67
N GLY A 134 15.22 -3.76 11.08
CA GLY A 134 15.73 -5.13 11.24
C GLY A 134 16.23 -5.80 9.96
N THR A 135 16.17 -5.11 8.82
CA THR A 135 16.61 -5.63 7.52
C THR A 135 17.98 -5.07 7.12
N VAL A 136 18.84 -5.93 6.56
CA VAL A 136 20.13 -5.50 6.01
C VAL A 136 19.93 -4.81 4.66
N ARG A 137 20.62 -3.70 4.41
CA ARG A 137 20.52 -2.96 3.13
C ARG A 137 21.48 -3.55 2.09
N GLU A 138 21.27 -4.81 1.73
CA GLU A 138 22.07 -5.54 0.76
C GLU A 138 21.18 -6.26 -0.26
N VAL A 139 21.60 -6.28 -1.53
CA VAL A 139 20.83 -6.96 -2.60
C VAL A 139 20.74 -8.46 -2.30
N GLY A 140 19.55 -9.03 -2.45
CA GLY A 140 19.24 -10.42 -2.13
C GLY A 140 18.82 -10.65 -0.68
N GLU A 141 18.88 -9.64 0.19
CA GLU A 141 18.36 -9.74 1.55
C GLU A 141 16.88 -10.11 1.53
N ARG A 142 16.50 -11.09 2.35
CA ARG A 142 15.13 -11.61 2.43
C ARG A 142 14.27 -10.74 3.33
N ILE A 143 13.06 -10.45 2.85
CA ILE A 143 12.09 -9.57 3.49
C ILE A 143 10.72 -10.26 3.44
N PRO A 144 10.36 -11.03 4.46
CA PRO A 144 9.03 -11.62 4.52
C PRO A 144 8.00 -10.48 4.56
N SER A 145 7.05 -10.54 3.64
CA SER A 145 6.08 -9.47 3.38
C SER A 145 4.68 -10.07 3.24
N VAL A 146 3.64 -9.23 3.34
CA VAL A 146 2.29 -9.60 2.92
C VAL A 146 1.95 -8.92 1.59
N ALA A 147 1.21 -9.61 0.74
CA ALA A 147 0.79 -9.14 -0.58
C ALA A 147 -0.52 -8.33 -0.49
N VAL A 148 -0.41 -7.02 -0.23
CA VAL A 148 -1.59 -6.15 -0.10
C VAL A 148 -2.18 -5.86 -1.48
N THR A 149 -3.33 -6.45 -1.78
CA THR A 149 -4.02 -6.21 -3.06
C THR A 149 -4.75 -4.87 -3.04
N ALA A 150 -4.61 -4.09 -4.11
CA ALA A 150 -5.16 -2.73 -4.19
C ALA A 150 -6.26 -2.58 -5.26
N THR A 151 -5.98 -2.96 -6.51
CA THR A 151 -6.87 -2.63 -7.64
C THR A 151 -7.14 -3.83 -8.54
N ARG A 152 -8.38 -3.92 -9.02
CA ARG A 152 -8.86 -4.89 -10.02
C ARG A 152 -9.51 -4.14 -11.18
N SER A 153 -9.15 -4.45 -12.41
CA SER A 153 -9.79 -3.89 -13.59
C SER A 153 -11.14 -4.53 -13.84
N VAL A 154 -12.03 -3.77 -14.48
CA VAL A 154 -13.34 -4.25 -14.92
C VAL A 154 -13.21 -5.38 -15.96
N GLN A 155 -12.10 -5.38 -16.71
CA GLN A 155 -11.81 -6.29 -17.81
C GLN A 155 -11.29 -7.65 -17.31
N HIS A 156 -10.50 -7.67 -16.23
CA HIS A 156 -9.91 -8.90 -15.70
C HIS A 156 -10.42 -9.18 -14.30
N LYS A 157 -11.60 -9.80 -14.25
CA LYS A 157 -12.23 -10.18 -12.99
C LYS A 157 -11.44 -11.30 -12.30
N ASP A 158 -10.74 -12.16 -13.00
CA ASP A 158 -10.05 -13.30 -12.39
C ASP A 158 -8.70 -12.95 -11.72
N ARG A 159 -8.18 -11.73 -11.90
CA ARG A 159 -6.85 -11.35 -11.37
C ARG A 159 -6.79 -9.97 -10.72
N TRP A 160 -5.80 -9.80 -9.85
CA TRP A 160 -5.37 -8.51 -9.34
C TRP A 160 -4.42 -7.82 -10.32
N ASP A 161 -4.63 -6.52 -10.54
CA ASP A 161 -3.78 -5.71 -11.43
C ASP A 161 -2.82 -4.80 -10.65
N GLU A 162 -2.89 -4.83 -9.32
CA GLU A 162 -1.98 -4.12 -8.42
C GLU A 162 -1.89 -4.86 -7.09
N ILE A 163 -0.66 -5.20 -6.71
CA ILE A 163 -0.33 -5.84 -5.44
C ILE A 163 0.88 -5.11 -4.89
N ASN A 164 0.78 -4.60 -3.67
CA ASN A 164 1.85 -3.87 -3.01
C ASN A 164 2.42 -4.73 -1.88
N PRO A 165 3.71 -5.10 -1.91
CA PRO A 165 4.31 -5.83 -0.80
C PRO A 165 4.41 -4.91 0.42
N MET A 166 4.02 -5.46 1.58
CA MET A 166 4.10 -4.78 2.87
C MET A 166 4.97 -5.61 3.83
N PRO A 167 6.23 -5.20 4.07
CA PRO A 167 7.16 -5.92 4.94
C PRO A 167 6.64 -6.13 6.36
N ILE A 168 6.81 -7.33 6.90
CA ILE A 168 6.44 -7.66 8.29
C ILE A 168 7.29 -6.88 9.29
N GLY A 169 8.53 -6.54 8.91
CA GLY A 169 9.42 -5.69 9.71
C GLY A 169 8.87 -4.28 9.98
N TRP A 170 7.81 -3.85 9.29
CA TRP A 170 7.09 -2.62 9.65
C TRP A 170 6.09 -2.80 10.79
N ALA A 171 5.61 -4.02 11.03
CA ALA A 171 4.55 -4.31 11.99
C ALA A 171 5.05 -4.73 13.37
N THR A 172 6.31 -5.17 13.47
CA THR A 172 6.85 -5.68 14.71
C THR A 172 8.35 -5.43 14.82
N LYS A 173 8.81 -5.15 16.03
CA LYS A 173 10.25 -5.13 16.36
C LYS A 173 10.80 -6.53 16.62
N ASN A 174 9.92 -7.50 16.86
CA ASN A 174 10.31 -8.84 17.27
C ASN A 174 10.89 -9.62 16.08
N GLN A 175 12.21 -9.78 16.08
CA GLN A 175 12.93 -10.48 15.02
C GLN A 175 12.58 -11.97 14.94
N ASN A 176 12.07 -12.58 16.02
CA ASN A 176 11.61 -13.96 15.96
C ASN A 176 10.37 -14.08 15.05
N VAL A 177 9.42 -13.13 15.14
CA VAL A 177 8.24 -13.11 14.27
C VAL A 177 8.63 -12.95 12.80
N VAL A 178 9.63 -12.11 12.51
CA VAL A 178 10.15 -11.94 11.15
C VAL A 178 10.76 -13.25 10.65
N ARG A 179 11.59 -13.91 11.45
CA ARG A 179 12.21 -15.21 11.10
C ARG A 179 11.18 -16.32 10.91
N ASP A 180 10.16 -16.37 11.77
CA ASP A 180 9.08 -17.35 11.67
C ASP A 180 8.27 -17.14 10.38
N ALA A 181 8.03 -15.88 9.99
CA ALA A 181 7.36 -15.55 8.74
C ALA A 181 8.23 -15.90 7.52
N GLU A 182 9.55 -15.67 7.58
CA GLU A 182 10.47 -16.08 6.52
C GLU A 182 10.45 -17.60 6.33
N ALA A 183 10.48 -18.36 7.43
CA ALA A 183 10.45 -19.82 7.43
C ALA A 183 9.09 -20.40 6.97
N ALA A 184 8.00 -19.67 7.17
CA ALA A 184 6.66 -20.07 6.71
C ALA A 184 6.49 -19.96 5.18
N ILE A 185 7.31 -19.15 4.51
CA ILE A 185 7.26 -19.00 3.05
C ILE A 185 7.99 -20.16 2.37
N ALA A 186 7.36 -20.75 1.36
CA ALA A 186 7.89 -21.92 0.67
C ALA A 186 9.27 -21.64 0.03
N PRO A 187 10.29 -22.50 0.22
CA PRO A 187 11.64 -22.30 -0.33
C PRO A 187 11.67 -22.11 -1.86
N GLN A 188 10.72 -22.72 -2.58
CA GLN A 188 10.61 -22.59 -4.03
C GLN A 188 10.21 -21.18 -4.45
N GLN A 189 9.38 -20.49 -3.66
CA GLN A 189 8.99 -19.11 -3.94
C GLN A 189 10.17 -18.15 -3.73
N TRP A 190 10.97 -18.38 -2.68
CA TRP A 190 12.23 -17.65 -2.48
C TRP A 190 13.20 -17.84 -3.64
N LYS A 191 13.35 -19.08 -4.12
CA LYS A 191 14.19 -19.37 -5.28
C LYS A 191 13.68 -18.68 -6.55
N MET A 192 12.39 -18.77 -6.84
CA MET A 192 11.78 -18.14 -8.02
C MET A 192 11.98 -16.62 -8.01
N LEU A 193 11.85 -15.98 -6.85
CA LEU A 193 12.12 -14.56 -6.70
C LEU A 193 13.59 -14.22 -6.94
N ALA A 194 14.52 -14.98 -6.34
CA ALA A 194 15.95 -14.78 -6.54
C ALA A 194 16.36 -14.94 -8.01
N ASP A 195 15.82 -15.94 -8.69
CA ASP A 195 16.10 -16.24 -10.10
C ASP A 195 15.58 -15.13 -11.05
N ASN A 196 14.72 -14.22 -10.58
CA ASN A 196 14.20 -13.09 -11.35
C ASN A 196 14.63 -11.71 -10.81
N LEU A 197 15.54 -11.67 -9.82
CA LEU A 197 15.85 -10.45 -9.07
C LEU A 197 16.39 -9.29 -9.93
N ASP A 198 17.03 -9.65 -11.04
CA ASP A 198 17.60 -8.77 -12.06
C ASP A 198 16.54 -8.03 -12.90
N ARG A 199 15.28 -8.50 -12.91
CA ARG A 199 14.17 -7.88 -13.65
C ARG A 199 13.59 -6.63 -12.99
N ILE A 200 14.23 -6.09 -11.96
CA ILE A 200 13.72 -4.94 -11.19
C ILE A 200 13.36 -3.74 -12.08
N ASP A 201 14.14 -3.44 -13.11
CA ASP A 201 13.86 -2.34 -14.02
C ASP A 201 12.62 -2.60 -14.90
N ASP A 202 12.43 -3.83 -15.35
CA ASP A 202 11.23 -4.23 -16.10
C ASP A 202 9.98 -4.11 -15.23
N VAL A 203 10.08 -4.54 -13.96
CA VAL A 203 8.96 -4.48 -13.01
C VAL A 203 8.63 -3.03 -12.68
N MET A 204 9.62 -2.19 -12.38
CA MET A 204 9.41 -0.76 -12.09
C MET A 204 8.93 0.02 -13.32
N GLY A 205 9.27 -0.43 -14.52
CA GLY A 205 8.75 0.13 -15.79
C GLY A 205 7.35 -0.37 -16.16
N ALA A 206 6.87 -1.46 -15.56
CA ALA A 206 5.57 -2.04 -15.83
C ALA A 206 4.44 -1.16 -15.24
N LYS A 207 3.25 -1.29 -15.84
CA LYS A 207 2.07 -0.61 -15.33
C LYS A 207 1.76 -1.10 -13.91
N ARG A 208 1.69 -0.18 -12.95
CA ARG A 208 1.43 -0.47 -11.51
C ARG A 208 2.51 -1.34 -10.85
N ASN A 209 3.73 -1.28 -11.38
CA ASN A 209 4.89 -2.02 -10.89
C ASN A 209 4.65 -3.53 -10.74
N LEU A 210 3.81 -4.09 -11.60
CA LEU A 210 3.39 -5.50 -11.55
C LEU A 210 3.68 -6.15 -12.91
N LEU A 211 4.51 -7.19 -12.89
CA LEU A 211 4.95 -7.91 -14.08
C LEU A 211 4.61 -9.40 -13.95
N PRO A 212 3.64 -9.92 -14.72
CA PRO A 212 3.38 -11.36 -14.78
C PRO A 212 4.63 -12.15 -15.21
N LEU A 213 4.83 -13.32 -14.61
CA LEU A 213 5.88 -14.27 -14.99
C LEU A 213 5.44 -15.18 -16.15
#